data_AF-A0A2S4WAF4-F1
#
_entry.id   AF-A0A2S4WAF4-F1
#
_cell.length_a   1.000
_cell.length_b   1.000
_cell.length_c   1.000
_cell.angle_alpha   90.00
_cell.angle_beta   90.00
_cell.angle_gamma   90.00
#
_symmetry.space_group_name_H-M   'P 1'
#
loop_
_entity.id
_entity.type
_entity.pdbx_description
1 polymer ?
#
loop_
_entity_poly.entity_id
_entity_poly.type
_entity_poly.pdbx_seq_one_letter_code
_entity_poly.pdbx_strand_id
1 'polypeptide(L)'
;MPKEHANCMVICHALTGLADVEDWWGPLVGPGLVFDLTLYFIFCANALGSPYGSASPVSINPKTGKKWGPEFPSTKMTDDVNLQQILLNHFKYGGNDQPQMAHLYLLHIVPMAPCPRHSVWGISWGEAQQQSIYSDPKYLHGYYDQDDPPAI
;
A
#
# COMPACT_ATOMS: atom_id res chain seq x y z
N MET A 1 17.45 22.18 -17.22
CA MET A 1 17.40 20.72 -17.47
C MET A 1 16.95 20.07 -16.19
N PRO A 2 15.82 19.36 -16.13
CA PRO A 2 15.49 18.56 -14.96
C PRO A 2 16.61 17.52 -14.79
N LYS A 3 17.14 17.36 -13.59
CA LYS A 3 18.16 16.33 -13.30
C LYS A 3 17.59 14.96 -13.70
N GLU A 4 18.43 14.08 -14.25
CA GLU A 4 18.06 12.79 -14.89
C GLU A 4 17.23 11.78 -14.05
N HIS A 5 16.80 12.14 -12.84
CA HIS A 5 16.01 11.27 -11.95
C HIS A 5 14.91 12.03 -11.18
N ALA A 6 14.44 13.18 -11.70
CA ALA A 6 13.51 14.06 -11.00
C ALA A 6 12.01 13.88 -11.36
N ASN A 7 11.65 12.86 -12.14
CA ASN A 7 10.31 12.66 -12.70
C ASN A 7 9.60 11.38 -12.21
N CYS A 8 9.92 10.91 -11.00
CA CYS A 8 9.16 9.84 -10.35
C CYS A 8 7.88 10.37 -9.72
N MET A 9 6.75 9.78 -10.04
CA MET A 9 5.46 10.03 -9.41
C MET A 9 5.07 8.80 -8.58
N VAL A 10 5.10 8.96 -7.25
CA VAL A 10 4.64 7.91 -6.33
C VAL A 10 3.14 8.05 -6.10
N ILE A 11 2.40 6.99 -6.39
CA ILE A 11 0.96 6.90 -6.17
C ILE A 11 0.71 5.96 -4.99
N CYS A 12 -0.02 6.45 -3.99
CA CYS A 12 -0.49 5.65 -2.87
C CYS A 12 -1.96 5.31 -3.09
N HIS A 13 -2.29 4.02 -3.19
CA HIS A 13 -3.66 3.56 -3.37
C HIS A 13 -4.49 3.71 -2.08
N ALA A 14 -5.83 3.72 -2.20
CA ALA A 14 -6.76 3.78 -1.07
C ALA A 14 -6.90 2.42 -0.35
N LEU A 15 -7.75 2.34 0.68
CA LEU A 15 -7.88 1.17 1.58
C LEU A 15 -8.02 -0.19 0.86
N THR A 16 -8.85 -0.26 -0.18
CA THR A 16 -9.10 -1.50 -0.95
C THR A 16 -8.43 -1.50 -2.33
N GLY A 17 -7.60 -0.49 -2.61
CA GLY A 17 -6.87 -0.39 -3.87
C GLY A 17 -5.72 -1.39 -3.96
N LEU A 18 -5.14 -1.46 -5.15
CA LEU A 18 -4.00 -2.31 -5.47
C LEU A 18 -2.96 -1.55 -6.30
N ALA A 19 -1.78 -2.13 -6.46
CA ALA A 19 -0.63 -1.48 -7.08
C ALA A 19 -0.82 -1.13 -8.56
N ASP A 20 -1.74 -1.81 -9.26
CA ASP A 20 -2.11 -1.48 -10.63
C ASP A 20 -3.04 -0.26 -10.64
N VAL A 21 -2.46 0.91 -10.95
CA VAL A 21 -3.18 2.19 -11.02
C VAL A 21 -4.19 2.20 -12.17
N GLU A 22 -3.96 1.44 -13.23
CA GLU A 22 -4.86 1.41 -14.39
C GLU A 22 -6.20 0.75 -14.06
N ASP A 23 -6.22 -0.17 -13.09
CA ASP A 23 -7.45 -0.87 -12.68
C ASP A 23 -8.48 0.07 -12.05
N TRP A 24 -8.04 1.02 -11.22
CA TRP A 24 -8.93 1.92 -10.47
C TRP A 24 -8.90 3.38 -10.95
N TRP A 25 -7.89 3.78 -11.72
CA TRP A 25 -7.75 5.11 -12.33
C TRP A 25 -7.43 5.07 -13.83
N GLY A 26 -7.69 3.97 -14.54
CA GLY A 26 -7.39 3.79 -15.97
C GLY A 26 -7.72 4.98 -16.89
N PRO A 27 -8.90 5.63 -16.79
CA PRO A 27 -9.22 6.80 -17.62
C PRO A 27 -8.31 8.02 -17.42
N LEU A 28 -7.48 8.02 -16.37
CA LEU A 28 -6.50 9.08 -16.07
C LEU A 28 -5.08 8.70 -16.52
N VAL A 29 -4.84 7.45 -16.95
CA VAL A 29 -3.53 6.94 -17.33
C VAL A 29 -3.35 6.94 -18.85
N GLY A 30 -2.30 7.58 -19.33
CA GLY A 30 -1.94 7.60 -20.75
C GLY A 30 -1.32 8.92 -21.23
N PRO A 31 -0.83 8.96 -22.49
CA PRO A 31 -0.19 10.16 -23.05
C PRO A 31 -1.10 11.38 -23.03
N GLY A 32 -0.63 12.49 -22.46
CA GLY A 32 -1.38 13.74 -22.30
C GLY A 32 -2.43 13.74 -21.19
N LEU A 33 -2.56 12.67 -20.41
CA LEU A 33 -3.49 12.57 -19.27
C LEU A 33 -2.80 12.92 -17.94
N VAL A 34 -3.53 12.80 -16.83
CA VAL A 34 -3.03 13.14 -15.48
C VAL A 34 -1.83 12.26 -15.12
N PHE A 35 -1.92 10.96 -15.42
CA PHE A 35 -0.88 9.97 -15.23
C PHE A 35 -0.21 9.65 -16.56
N ASP A 36 0.56 10.63 -17.05
CA ASP A 36 1.26 10.52 -18.33
C ASP A 36 2.59 9.76 -18.19
N LEU A 37 2.59 8.52 -18.70
CA LEU A 37 3.74 7.61 -18.71
C LEU A 37 4.88 8.08 -19.64
N THR A 38 4.64 9.04 -20.54
CA THR A 38 5.67 9.65 -21.39
C THR A 38 6.47 10.73 -20.66
N LEU A 39 5.92 11.26 -19.57
CA LEU A 39 6.52 12.33 -18.77
C LEU A 39 7.07 11.83 -17.43
N TYR A 40 6.32 10.94 -16.77
CA TYR A 40 6.63 10.45 -15.43
C TYR A 40 6.90 8.96 -15.43
N PHE A 41 7.84 8.55 -14.58
CA PHE A 41 7.89 7.19 -14.09
C PHE A 41 6.90 7.06 -12.94
N ILE A 42 5.82 6.34 -13.18
CA ILE A 42 4.75 6.15 -12.20
C ILE A 42 5.05 4.91 -11.38
N PHE A 43 5.17 5.09 -10.07
CA PHE A 43 5.44 4.03 -9.13
C PHE A 43 4.27 3.90 -8.15
N CYS A 44 3.71 2.70 -8.05
CA CYS A 44 2.73 2.35 -7.04
C CYS A 44 3.12 0.98 -6.46
N ALA A 45 3.08 0.87 -5.13
CA ALA A 45 3.34 -0.36 -4.43
C ALA A 45 2.17 -0.65 -3.49
N ASN A 46 1.86 -1.94 -3.32
CA ASN A 46 0.83 -2.36 -2.38
C ASN A 46 1.26 -2.07 -0.95
N ALA A 47 0.34 -1.52 -0.16
CA ALA A 47 0.55 -1.29 1.27
C ALA A 47 0.80 -2.61 2.03
N LEU A 48 1.55 -2.54 3.12
CA LEU A 48 1.74 -3.65 4.05
C LEU A 48 0.40 -4.02 4.70
N GLY A 49 0.12 -5.32 4.78
CA GLY A 49 -1.17 -5.84 5.21
C GLY A 49 -2.16 -6.08 4.05
N SER A 50 -1.89 -5.56 2.85
CA SER A 50 -2.73 -5.80 1.67
C SER A 50 -2.64 -7.25 1.17
N PRO A 51 -3.77 -7.91 0.87
CA PRO A 51 -3.77 -9.27 0.32
C PRO A 51 -3.30 -9.34 -1.14
N TYR A 52 -3.05 -8.21 -1.81
CA TYR A 52 -2.77 -8.14 -3.25
C TYR A 52 -1.27 -8.29 -3.61
N GLY A 53 -0.48 -8.98 -2.79
CA GLY A 53 0.90 -9.38 -3.13
C GLY A 53 1.99 -8.82 -2.20
N SER A 54 1.72 -7.74 -1.46
CA SER A 54 2.60 -7.30 -0.37
C SER A 54 2.50 -8.25 0.84
N ALA A 55 3.47 -8.16 1.75
CA ALA A 55 3.44 -8.92 2.99
C ALA A 55 2.17 -8.59 3.79
N SER A 56 1.42 -9.62 4.18
CA SER A 56 0.10 -9.50 4.78
C SER A 56 -0.27 -10.72 5.63
N PRO A 57 -1.41 -10.70 6.35
CA PRO A 57 -1.93 -11.86 7.07
C PRO A 57 -2.07 -13.13 6.21
N VAL A 58 -2.29 -12.98 4.90
CA VAL A 58 -2.43 -14.12 3.99
C VAL A 58 -1.10 -14.62 3.43
N SER A 59 0.00 -13.91 3.66
CA SER A 59 1.35 -14.35 3.28
C SER A 59 1.86 -15.48 4.18
N ILE A 60 2.77 -16.30 3.66
CA ILE A 60 3.42 -17.38 4.44
C ILE A 60 4.47 -16.80 5.38
N ASN A 61 4.38 -17.17 6.66
CA ASN A 61 5.40 -16.89 7.65
C ASN A 61 6.61 -17.82 7.42
N PRO A 62 7.79 -17.29 7.10
CA PRO A 62 8.97 -18.11 6.80
C PRO A 62 9.47 -18.92 7.99
N LYS A 63 9.12 -18.54 9.23
CA LYS A 63 9.52 -19.27 10.45
C LYS A 63 8.66 -20.50 10.71
N THR A 64 7.38 -20.46 10.35
CA THR A 64 6.41 -21.51 10.68
C THR A 64 5.95 -22.31 9.46
N GLY A 65 6.15 -21.79 8.25
CA GLY A 65 5.63 -22.37 7.01
C GLY A 65 4.12 -22.26 6.84
N LYS A 66 3.41 -21.57 7.75
CA LYS A 66 1.96 -21.33 7.71
C LYS A 66 1.66 -19.87 7.40
N LYS A 67 0.43 -19.54 7.00
CA LYS A 67 0.00 -18.14 6.85
C LYS A 67 0.22 -17.36 8.15
N TRP A 68 0.54 -16.07 8.04
CA TRP A 68 0.71 -15.19 9.20
C TRP A 68 -0.56 -15.03 10.02
N GLY A 69 -1.72 -14.99 9.37
CA GLY A 69 -3.02 -14.86 10.04
C GLY A 69 -3.05 -13.72 11.05
N PRO A 70 -3.69 -13.93 12.22
CA PRO A 70 -3.75 -12.96 13.32
C PRO A 70 -2.39 -12.56 13.88
N GLU A 71 -1.35 -13.36 13.67
CA GLU A 71 0.01 -13.07 14.13
C GLU A 71 0.77 -12.08 13.25
N PHE A 72 0.18 -11.60 12.15
CA PHE A 72 0.80 -10.56 11.34
C PHE A 72 0.98 -9.28 12.16
N PRO A 73 2.16 -8.66 12.14
CA PRO A 73 2.42 -7.47 12.94
C PRO A 73 1.57 -6.28 12.46
N SER A 74 1.10 -5.47 13.41
CA SER A 74 0.39 -4.23 13.10
C SER A 74 1.27 -3.30 12.27
N THR A 75 0.72 -2.80 11.16
CA THR A 75 1.39 -1.87 10.26
C THR A 75 0.96 -0.43 10.55
N LYS A 76 1.81 0.52 10.15
CA LYS A 76 1.53 1.95 10.19
C LYS A 76 1.85 2.56 8.82
N MET A 77 1.23 3.70 8.52
CA MET A 77 1.53 4.46 7.29
C MET A 77 3.03 4.82 7.17
N THR A 78 3.73 4.98 8.28
CA THR A 78 5.19 5.21 8.28
C THR A 78 5.97 4.02 7.75
N ASP A 79 5.47 2.81 7.96
CA ASP A 79 6.11 1.58 7.48
C ASP A 79 5.97 1.48 5.95
N ASP A 80 4.81 1.87 5.40
CA ASP A 80 4.59 1.93 3.95
C ASP A 80 5.51 2.95 3.27
N VAL A 81 5.66 4.15 3.85
CA VAL A 81 6.58 5.18 3.33
C VAL A 81 8.02 4.69 3.35
N ASN A 82 8.45 4.04 4.44
CA ASN A 82 9.78 3.46 4.53
C ASN A 82 9.98 2.33 3.50
N LEU A 83 8.98 1.47 3.30
CA LEU A 83 9.01 0.41 2.31
C LEU A 83 9.16 0.98 0.89
N GLN A 84 8.37 1.98 0.53
CA GLN A 84 8.45 2.63 -0.77
C GLN A 84 9.83 3.26 -1.01
N GLN A 85 10.41 3.89 0.02
CA GLN A 85 11.78 4.40 -0.05
C GLN A 85 12.81 3.30 -0.29
N ILE A 86 12.71 2.17 0.43
CA ILE A 86 13.59 1.01 0.24
C ILE A 86 13.46 0.46 -1.20
N LEU A 87 12.24 0.34 -1.72
CA LEU A 87 11.98 -0.17 -3.07
C LEU A 87 12.54 0.76 -4.14
N LEU A 88 12.28 2.07 -4.04
CA LEU A 88 12.81 3.05 -5.00
C LEU A 88 14.34 3.09 -4.98
N ASN A 89 14.96 2.94 -3.81
CA ASN A 89 16.41 2.81 -3.68
C ASN A 89 16.92 1.50 -4.29
N HIS A 90 16.20 0.39 -4.11
CA HIS A 90 16.54 -0.90 -4.70
C HIS A 90 16.51 -0.86 -6.22
N PHE A 91 15.51 -0.22 -6.81
CA PHE A 91 15.40 -0.01 -8.26
C PHE A 91 16.35 1.09 -8.79
N LYS A 92 17.22 1.63 -7.93
CA LYS A 92 18.20 2.69 -8.22
C LYS A 92 17.57 3.97 -8.81
N TYR A 93 16.31 4.25 -8.50
CA TYR A 93 15.67 5.50 -8.91
C TYR A 93 16.20 6.65 -8.05
N GLY A 94 17.16 7.43 -8.57
CA GLY A 94 17.78 8.54 -7.83
C GLY A 94 19.31 8.69 -7.96
N GLY A 95 20.01 7.73 -8.57
CA GLY A 95 21.43 7.84 -8.90
C GLY A 95 22.44 7.40 -7.82
N ASN A 96 23.40 6.60 -8.30
CA ASN A 96 24.71 6.15 -7.78
C ASN A 96 24.84 5.36 -6.46
N ASP A 97 25.28 4.11 -6.63
CA ASP A 97 26.26 3.28 -5.90
C ASP A 97 26.92 3.84 -4.61
N GLN A 98 26.15 4.43 -3.69
CA GLN A 98 26.57 4.67 -2.32
C GLN A 98 25.49 4.16 -1.34
N PRO A 99 25.90 3.49 -0.24
CA PRO A 99 24.98 2.90 0.74
C PRO A 99 24.34 3.95 1.68
N GLN A 100 24.11 5.16 1.20
CA GLN A 100 23.48 6.23 1.98
C GLN A 100 22.03 6.34 1.55
N MET A 101 21.13 6.04 2.49
CA MET A 101 19.68 6.31 2.48
C MET A 101 19.33 7.43 1.50
N ALA A 102 18.91 7.09 0.28
CA ALA A 102 18.41 8.11 -0.64
C ALA A 102 17.11 8.62 0.01
N HIS A 103 17.20 9.79 0.63
CA HIS A 103 16.04 10.50 1.11
C HIS A 103 15.21 10.84 -0.13
N LEU A 104 13.96 10.38 -0.16
CA LEU A 104 13.03 10.81 -1.20
C LEU A 104 12.88 12.34 -1.06
N TYR A 105 13.53 13.08 -1.94
CA TYR A 105 13.35 14.52 -2.02
C TYR A 105 12.01 14.79 -2.69
N LEU A 106 10.96 14.82 -1.88
CA LEU A 106 9.61 15.15 -2.33
C LEU A 106 9.59 16.61 -2.81
N LEU A 107 9.44 16.79 -4.12
CA LEU A 107 9.28 18.11 -4.73
C LEU A 107 7.85 18.63 -4.52
N HIS A 108 6.87 17.74 -4.69
CA HIS A 108 5.45 18.06 -4.61
C HIS A 108 4.68 16.93 -3.92
N ILE A 109 3.67 17.30 -3.14
CA ILE A 109 2.71 16.38 -2.53
C ILE A 109 1.32 16.86 -2.95
N VAL A 110 0.53 15.94 -3.51
CA VAL A 110 -0.85 16.20 -3.94
C VAL A 110 -1.81 15.40 -3.06
N PRO A 111 -2.19 15.91 -1.87
CA PRO A 111 -3.14 15.23 -1.01
C PRO A 111 -4.55 15.27 -1.61
N MET A 112 -5.18 14.12 -1.77
CA MET A 112 -6.59 14.02 -2.21
C MET A 112 -7.45 13.38 -1.14
N ALA A 113 -8.38 14.16 -0.59
CA ALA A 113 -9.26 13.78 0.52
C ALA A 113 -8.56 13.11 1.73
N PRO A 114 -7.34 13.52 2.17
CA PRO A 114 -6.74 12.91 3.35
C PRO A 114 -7.38 13.46 4.62
N CYS A 115 -7.12 12.78 5.74
CA CYS A 115 -7.21 13.39 7.05
C CYS A 115 -5.91 13.08 7.82
N PRO A 116 -5.31 14.05 8.53
CA PRO A 116 -4.10 13.79 9.33
C PRO A 116 -4.38 12.85 10.51
N ARG A 117 -5.65 12.76 10.92
CA ARG A 117 -6.19 11.81 11.88
C ARG A 117 -7.66 11.58 11.56
N HIS A 118 -8.12 10.34 11.71
CA HIS A 118 -9.54 10.02 11.58
C HIS A 118 -10.38 10.76 12.64
N SER A 119 -11.52 11.28 12.21
CA SER A 119 -12.54 11.82 13.11
C SER A 119 -13.18 10.70 13.94
N VAL A 120 -13.86 11.05 15.03
CA VAL A 120 -14.64 10.08 15.82
C VAL A 120 -15.65 9.32 14.98
N TRP A 121 -16.25 9.99 13.98
CA TRP A 121 -17.14 9.37 13.01
C TRP A 121 -16.42 8.35 12.12
N GLY A 122 -15.24 8.70 11.60
CA GLY A 122 -14.44 7.77 10.81
C GLY A 122 -14.00 6.55 11.62
N ILE A 123 -13.59 6.76 12.86
CA ILE A 123 -13.22 5.69 13.80
C ILE A 123 -14.43 4.80 14.09
N SER A 124 -15.61 5.37 14.37
CA SER A 124 -16.81 4.58 14.68
C SER A 124 -17.25 3.71 13.50
N TRP A 125 -17.14 4.20 12.26
CA TRP A 125 -17.44 3.39 11.08
C TRP A 125 -16.41 2.27 10.86
N GLY A 126 -15.13 2.57 11.03
CA GLY A 126 -14.07 1.56 10.95
C GLY A 126 -14.25 0.45 11.99
N GLU A 127 -14.59 0.81 13.22
CA GLU A 127 -14.88 -0.17 14.28
C GLU A 127 -16.14 -0.99 13.96
N ALA A 128 -17.22 -0.36 13.50
CA ALA A 128 -18.44 -1.08 13.11
C ALA A 128 -18.18 -2.10 11.97
N GLN A 129 -17.33 -1.76 11.01
CA GLN A 129 -16.90 -2.68 9.94
C GLN A 129 -16.09 -3.85 10.52
N GLN A 130 -15.15 -3.60 11.43
CA GLN A 130 -14.39 -4.67 12.09
C GLN A 130 -15.30 -5.58 12.93
N GLN A 131 -16.20 -5.01 13.71
CA GLN A 131 -17.15 -5.78 14.52
C GLN A 131 -18.09 -6.63 13.67
N SER A 132 -18.44 -6.15 12.48
CA SER A 132 -19.17 -6.97 11.50
C SER A 132 -18.33 -8.22 11.22
N ILE A 133 -17.09 -8.08 10.75
CA ILE A 133 -16.17 -9.20 10.46
C ILE A 133 -16.03 -10.15 11.66
N TYR A 134 -15.80 -9.60 12.86
CA TYR A 134 -15.60 -10.39 14.08
C TYR A 134 -16.83 -11.16 14.53
N SER A 135 -18.02 -10.72 14.12
CA SER A 135 -19.28 -11.39 14.46
C SER A 135 -19.56 -12.62 13.59
N ASP A 136 -18.84 -12.83 12.48
CA ASP A 136 -18.96 -14.07 11.71
C ASP A 136 -18.51 -15.27 12.57
N PRO A 137 -19.36 -16.29 12.79
CA PRO A 137 -18.96 -17.51 13.49
C PRO A 137 -17.74 -18.20 12.85
N LYS A 138 -17.57 -18.06 11.53
CA LYS A 138 -16.44 -18.62 10.78
C LYS A 138 -15.16 -17.82 10.94
N TYR A 139 -15.20 -16.57 11.41
CA TYR A 139 -13.99 -15.74 11.54
C TYR A 139 -12.93 -16.39 12.43
N LEU A 140 -13.35 -17.10 13.48
CA LEU A 140 -12.48 -17.87 14.37
C LEU A 140 -11.24 -17.07 14.83
N HIS A 141 -11.44 -15.81 15.22
CA HIS A 141 -10.38 -14.87 15.60
C HIS A 141 -9.29 -14.69 14.53
N GLY A 142 -9.63 -14.88 13.25
CA GLY A 142 -8.74 -14.83 12.09
C GLY A 142 -8.05 -16.16 11.76
N TYR A 143 -8.34 -17.24 12.49
CA TYR A 143 -7.88 -18.61 12.20
C TYR A 143 -8.90 -19.42 11.39
N TYR A 144 -9.62 -18.74 10.49
CA TYR A 144 -10.68 -19.35 9.68
C TYR A 144 -10.15 -20.35 8.65
N ASP A 145 -10.99 -21.33 8.30
CA ASP A 145 -10.73 -22.25 7.21
C ASP A 145 -10.73 -21.49 5.88
N GLN A 146 -9.74 -21.78 5.03
CA GLN A 146 -9.59 -21.13 3.74
C GLN A 146 -10.58 -21.67 2.70
N ASP A 147 -11.02 -22.92 2.87
CA ASP A 147 -11.99 -23.56 2.00
C ASP A 147 -13.44 -23.20 2.39
N ASP A 148 -13.64 -22.71 3.62
CA ASP A 148 -14.92 -22.20 4.12
C ASP A 148 -14.75 -20.87 4.90
N PRO A 149 -14.41 -19.77 4.20
CA PRO A 149 -14.12 -18.49 4.84
C PRO A 149 -15.39 -17.77 5.35
N PRO A 150 -15.23 -16.73 6.19
CA PRO A 150 -16.29 -15.79 6.56
C PRO A 150 -16.97 -15.19 5.32
N ALA A 151 -18.28 -14.95 5.40
CA ALA A 151 -19.11 -14.58 4.24
C ALA A 151 -19.70 -13.17 4.31
N ILE A 152 -19.15 -12.32 5.18
CA ILE A 152 -19.60 -10.94 5.42
C ILE A 152 -19.34 -10.04 4.22
#